data_AF-A0AA88E2P2-F1
#
_entry.id   AF-A0AA88E2P2-F1
#
_cell.length_a   1.000
_cell.length_b   1.000
_cell.length_c   1.000
_cell.angle_alpha   90.00
_cell.angle_beta   90.00
_cell.angle_gamma   90.00
#
_symmetry.space_group_name_H-M   'P 1'
#
loop_
_entity.id
_entity.type
_entity.pdbx_description
1 polymer ?
#
loop_
_entity_poly.entity_id
_entity_poly.type
_entity_poly.pdbx_seq_one_letter_code
_entity_poly.pdbx_strand_id
1 'polypeptide(L)'
;MDLVGGSEASTTCAIGKLVSLLTQETRLIRGVDISEVQSLKDELEVIQVFVISADVRSQEELSDAVKVWLLQSREIAELIEDVVDEYI
;
A
#
# COMPACT_ATOMS: atom_id res chain seq x y z
N MET A 1 -15.26 5.90 11.58
CA MET A 1 -14.01 5.83 10.78
C MET A 1 -14.45 5.80 9.34
N ASP A 2 -14.34 6.94 8.70
CA ASP A 2 -14.42 7.10 7.26
C ASP A 2 -13.48 6.10 6.59
N LEU A 3 -14.03 5.27 5.70
CA LEU A 3 -13.28 4.24 4.97
C LEU A 3 -12.15 4.84 4.11
N VAL A 4 -12.16 6.16 3.91
CA VAL A 4 -11.29 6.88 2.98
C VAL A 4 -9.99 7.33 3.64
N GLY A 5 -10.05 7.95 4.82
CA GLY A 5 -8.85 8.31 5.58
C GLY A 5 -8.04 7.09 6.05
N GLY A 6 -8.67 5.93 6.20
CA GLY A 6 -7.99 4.68 6.53
C GLY A 6 -7.19 4.08 5.36
N SER A 7 -7.58 4.33 4.11
CA SER A 7 -6.94 3.71 2.94
C SER A 7 -5.61 4.39 2.59
N GLU A 8 -5.52 5.71 2.74
CA GLU A 8 -4.29 6.46 2.48
C GLU A 8 -3.20 6.06 3.50
N ALA A 9 -3.54 6.07 4.78
CA ALA A 9 -2.62 5.71 5.86
C ALA A 9 -2.02 4.30 5.70
N SER A 10 -2.84 3.30 5.34
CA SER A 10 -2.35 1.93 5.09
C SER A 10 -1.39 1.87 3.90
N THR A 11 -1.70 2.54 2.79
CA THR A 11 -0.78 2.57 1.63
C THR A 11 0.54 3.29 1.95
N THR A 12 0.48 4.39 2.70
CA THR A 12 1.65 5.13 3.16
C THR A 12 2.54 4.28 4.08
N CYS A 13 1.93 3.52 4.99
CA CYS A 13 2.64 2.60 5.87
C CYS A 13 3.36 1.50 5.07
N ALA A 14 2.64 0.80 4.19
CA ALA A 14 3.19 -0.27 3.36
C ALA A 14 4.35 0.22 2.47
N ILE A 15 4.22 1.38 1.82
CA ILE A 15 5.31 1.99 1.03
C ILE A 15 6.53 2.27 1.91
N GLY A 16 6.33 2.83 3.11
CA GLY A 16 7.42 3.10 4.04
C GLY A 16 8.19 1.84 4.44
N LYS A 17 7.49 0.74 4.70
CA LYS A 17 8.10 -0.55 5.04
C LYS A 17 8.86 -1.16 3.86
N LEU A 18 8.32 -1.09 2.64
CA LEU A 18 9.03 -1.53 1.43
C LEU A 18 10.29 -0.69 1.16
N VAL A 19 10.24 0.63 1.37
CA VAL A 19 11.44 1.49 1.30
C VAL A 19 12.48 1.07 2.34
N SER A 20 12.07 0.74 3.56
CA SER A 20 12.97 0.22 4.59
C SER A 20 13.62 -1.10 4.15
N LEU A 21 12.87 -2.01 3.53
CA LEU A 21 13.42 -3.27 2.99
C LEU A 21 14.44 -3.03 1.88
N LEU A 22 14.14 -2.12 0.95
CA LEU A 22 15.02 -1.79 -0.18
C LEU A 22 16.32 -1.11 0.25
N THR A 23 16.31 -0.41 1.39
CA THR A 23 17.46 0.35 1.90
C THR A 23 18.30 -0.41 2.93
N GLN A 24 17.82 -1.53 3.48
CA GLN A 24 18.60 -2.38 4.38
C GLN A 24 19.66 -3.20 3.61
N GLU A 25 20.91 -2.72 3.65
CA GLU A 25 22.05 -3.22 2.86
C GLU A 25 22.50 -4.69 3.09
N THR A 26 21.90 -5.48 4.00
CA THR A 26 22.48 -6.80 4.37
C THR A 26 21.50 -7.93 4.66
N ARG A 27 20.18 -7.75 4.54
CA ARG A 27 19.21 -8.74 5.03
C ARG A 27 18.01 -9.01 4.12
N LEU A 28 18.15 -8.87 2.81
CA LEU A 28 17.20 -9.55 1.94
C LEU A 28 17.42 -11.05 2.08
N ILE A 29 16.47 -11.65 2.80
CA ILE A 29 16.42 -13.07 3.09
C ILE A 29 16.62 -13.79 1.76
N ARG A 30 17.59 -14.72 1.74
CA ARG A 30 17.95 -15.52 0.57
C ARG A 30 16.66 -16.11 -0.04
N GLY A 31 16.21 -15.57 -1.18
CA GLY A 31 14.97 -16.01 -1.85
C GLY A 31 13.96 -14.90 -2.19
N VAL A 32 14.15 -13.67 -1.70
CA VAL A 32 13.34 -12.51 -2.12
C VAL A 32 14.08 -11.72 -3.21
N ASP A 33 13.45 -11.52 -4.36
CA ASP A 33 13.99 -10.70 -5.45
C ASP A 33 13.71 -9.21 -5.18
N ILE A 34 14.77 -8.40 -5.10
CA ILE A 34 14.69 -6.95 -4.90
C ILE A 34 13.81 -6.28 -5.97
N SER A 35 13.83 -6.79 -7.19
CA SER A 35 13.04 -6.24 -8.28
C SER A 35 11.55 -6.44 -8.09
N GLU A 36 11.13 -7.52 -7.42
CA GLU A 36 9.72 -7.76 -7.05
C GLU A 36 9.28 -6.80 -5.95
N VAL A 37 10.14 -6.56 -4.93
CA VAL A 37 9.88 -5.58 -3.87
C VAL A 37 9.76 -4.16 -4.43
N GLN A 38 10.63 -3.80 -5.38
CA GLN A 38 10.57 -2.51 -6.06
C GLN A 38 9.29 -2.38 -6.90
N SER A 39 8.93 -3.41 -7.66
CA SER A 39 7.71 -3.42 -8.48
C SER A 39 6.45 -3.27 -7.61
N LEU A 40 6.39 -3.96 -6.48
CA LEU A 40 5.28 -3.84 -5.53
C LEU A 40 5.18 -2.43 -4.92
N LYS A 41 6.32 -1.81 -4.58
CA LYS A 41 6.35 -0.41 -4.13
C LYS A 41 5.77 0.52 -5.19
N ASP A 42 6.19 0.38 -6.44
CA ASP A 42 5.77 1.25 -7.53
C ASP A 42 4.25 1.08 -7.82
N GLU A 43 3.72 -0.14 -7.71
CA GLU A 43 2.27 -0.40 -7.79
C GLU A 43 1.49 0.28 -6.66
N LEU A 44 1.99 0.21 -5.42
CA LEU A 44 1.37 0.88 -4.27
C LEU A 44 1.39 2.41 -4.40
N GLU A 45 2.44 3.00 -4.98
CA GLU A 45 2.49 4.44 -5.25
C GLU A 45 1.41 4.87 -6.26
N VAL A 46 1.14 4.06 -7.28
CA VAL A 46 0.03 4.30 -8.22
C VAL A 46 -1.33 4.23 -7.52
N ILE A 47 -1.51 3.23 -6.64
CA ILE A 47 -2.75 3.08 -5.85
C ILE A 47 -2.92 4.28 -4.91
N GLN A 48 -1.87 4.73 -4.23
CA GLN A 48 -1.92 5.87 -3.30
C GLN A 48 -2.36 7.16 -4.00
N VAL A 49 -1.87 7.44 -5.21
CA VAL A 49 -2.32 8.60 -6.01
C VAL A 49 -3.82 8.52 -6.30
N PHE A 50 -4.33 7.34 -6.61
CA PHE A 50 -5.75 7.13 -6.86
C PHE A 50 -6.59 7.29 -5.59
N VAL A 51 -6.11 6.76 -4.45
CA VAL A 51 -6.74 6.92 -3.12
C VAL A 51 -6.84 8.39 -2.73
N ILE A 52 -5.74 9.16 -2.84
CA ILE A 52 -5.73 10.60 -2.56
C ILE A 52 -6.71 11.33 -3.47
N SER A 53 -6.74 10.98 -4.77
CA SER A 53 -7.68 11.56 -5.72
C SER A 53 -9.14 11.24 -5.39
N ALA A 54 -9.40 10.07 -4.79
CA ALA A 54 -10.71 9.68 -4.30
C ALA A 54 -11.08 10.35 -2.98
N ASP A 55 -10.11 10.66 -2.11
CA ASP A 55 -10.28 11.34 -0.82
C ASP A 55 -10.68 12.80 -0.97
N VAL A 56 -10.23 13.46 -2.04
CA VAL A 56 -10.68 14.80 -2.42
C VAL A 56 -12.14 14.80 -2.88
N ARG A 57 -12.70 13.65 -3.25
CA ARG A 57 -14.09 13.50 -3.70
C ARG A 57 -14.95 13.01 -2.53
N SER A 58 -16.20 13.46 -2.45
CA SER A 58 -17.09 12.92 -1.41
C SER A 58 -17.38 11.44 -1.67
N GLN A 59 -17.56 10.62 -0.63
CA GLN A 59 -17.91 9.20 -0.78
C GLN A 59 -19.17 8.98 -1.62
N GLU A 60 -20.08 9.94 -1.63
CA GLU A 60 -21.33 9.91 -2.40
C GLU A 60 -21.08 10.07 -3.91
N GLU A 61 -19.96 10.69 -4.30
CA GLU A 61 -19.55 10.89 -5.70
C GLU A 61 -18.70 9.74 -6.26
N LEU A 62 -18.26 8.80 -5.42
CA LEU A 62 -17.51 7.63 -5.84
C LEU A 62 -18.47 6.52 -6.28
N SER A 63 -18.16 5.87 -7.41
CA SER A 63 -18.90 4.69 -7.83
C SER A 63 -18.66 3.53 -6.85
N ASP A 64 -19.63 2.61 -6.74
CA ASP A 64 -19.48 1.45 -5.86
C ASP A 64 -18.29 0.57 -6.26
N ALA A 65 -17.97 0.52 -7.55
CA ALA A 65 -16.75 -0.13 -8.04
C ALA A 65 -15.48 0.50 -7.47
N VAL A 66 -15.40 1.84 -7.40
CA VAL A 66 -14.26 2.55 -6.80
C VAL A 66 -14.19 2.30 -5.30
N LYS A 67 -15.32 2.27 -4.59
CA LYS A 67 -15.36 1.97 -3.15
C LYS A 67 -14.85 0.55 -2.84
N VAL A 68 -15.29 -0.44 -3.60
CA VAL A 68 -14.80 -1.83 -3.47
C VAL A 68 -13.30 -1.91 -3.73
N TRP A 69 -12.82 -1.21 -4.77
CA TRP A 69 -11.41 -1.20 -5.09
C TRP A 69 -10.56 -0.57 -3.99
N LEU A 70 -11.00 0.54 -3.39
CA LEU A 70 -10.33 1.16 -2.23
C LEU A 70 -10.26 0.22 -1.02
N LEU A 71 -11.35 -0.50 -0.71
CA LEU A 71 -11.37 -1.49 0.36
C LEU A 71 -10.34 -2.61 0.12
N GLN A 72 -10.27 -3.14 -1.09
CA GLN A 72 -9.32 -4.18 -1.45
C GLN A 72 -7.88 -3.68 -1.40
N SER A 73 -7.62 -2.47 -1.90
CA SER A 73 -6.30 -1.83 -1.82
C SER A 73 -5.82 -1.67 -0.37
N ARG A 74 -6.72 -1.33 0.55
CA ARG A 74 -6.41 -1.26 1.99
C ARG A 74 -6.06 -2.65 2.55
N GLU A 75 -6.89 -3.66 2.31
CA GLU A 75 -6.63 -5.02 2.80
C GLU A 75 -5.29 -5.57 2.33
N ILE A 76 -4.93 -5.31 1.06
CA ILE A 76 -3.64 -5.70 0.49
C ILE A 76 -2.50 -4.91 1.14
N ALA A 77 -2.65 -3.60 1.34
CA ALA A 77 -1.63 -2.78 2.00
C ALA A 77 -1.37 -3.23 3.44
N GLU A 78 -2.41 -3.57 4.20
CA GLU A 78 -2.30 -4.13 5.55
C GLU A 78 -1.62 -5.51 5.55
N LEU A 79 -1.94 -6.36 4.57
CA LEU A 79 -1.24 -7.64 4.43
C LEU A 79 0.24 -7.47 4.11
N ILE A 80 0.60 -6.51 3.23
CA ILE A 80 2.00 -6.17 2.94
C ILE A 80 2.67 -5.67 4.21
N GLU A 81 1.98 -4.82 4.97
CA GLU A 81 2.46 -4.30 6.25
C GLU A 81 2.83 -5.44 7.21
N ASP A 82 1.91 -6.39 7.42
CA ASP A 82 2.08 -7.53 8.31
C ASP A 82 3.21 -8.46 7.82
N VAL A 83 3.24 -8.77 6.52
CA VAL A 83 4.27 -9.63 5.94
C VAL A 83 5.64 -8.97 6.06
N VAL A 84 5.78 -7.67 5.81
CA VAL A 84 7.09 -7.01 5.93
C VAL A 84 7.57 -6.95 7.39
N ASP A 85 6.67 -6.79 8.36
CA ASP A 85 7.01 -6.84 9.79
C ASP A 85 7.54 -8.21 10.24
N GLU A 86 7.18 -9.30 9.57
CA GLU A 86 7.78 -10.61 9.88
C GLU A 86 9.27 -10.68 9.48
N TYR A 87 9.73 -9.77 8.60
CA TYR A 87 11.07 -9.79 8.01
C TYR A 87 12.01 -8.71 8.58
N ILE A 88 11.47 -7.64 9.17
CA ILE A 88 12.22 -6.53 9.79
C ILE A 88 12.41 -6.75 11.29
#